data_AF-A0A820MJA4-F1
#
_entry.id   AF-A0A820MJA4-F1
#
_cell.length_a   1.000
_cell.length_b   1.000
_cell.length_c   1.000
_cell.angle_alpha   90.00
_cell.angle_beta   90.00
_cell.angle_gamma   90.00
#
_symmetry.space_group_name_H-M   'P 1'
#
loop_
_entity.id
_entity.type
_entity.pdbx_description
1 polymer ?
#
loop_
_entity_poly.entity_id
_entity_poly.type
_entity_poly.pdbx_seq_one_letter_code
_entity_poly.pdbx_strand_id
1 'polypeptide(L)'
;LGIGVVSQTSLNWPTIFNVLYTGLVTVRNRFDFGPQFSNGIISITPPKSIGVYYSSFVSKLDIDGNELAGIRLPPVTVPVATHTGWNLRSAAYGGNDGCEAAGSTVPFALDKTTRNAKGDRRLSLSERYNTRSQYEAAVAAAANALSSKRLLLPADVQAYITASKQPIQVINNPTYGNYTW
;
A
#
# COMPACT_ATOMS: atom_id res chain seq x y z
N LEU A 1 7.34 19.33 14.07
CA LEU A 1 7.63 18.00 13.50
C LEU A 1 8.21 18.23 12.11
N GLY A 2 9.24 17.48 11.71
CA GLY A 2 9.71 17.56 10.32
C GLY A 2 8.76 16.84 9.39
N ILE A 3 8.72 17.27 8.13
CA ILE A 3 8.03 16.57 7.04
C ILE A 3 9.10 16.21 6.01
N GLY A 4 9.17 14.93 5.64
CA GLY A 4 9.99 14.45 4.55
C GLY A 4 9.17 14.27 3.27
N VAL A 5 9.86 14.07 2.15
CA VAL A 5 9.24 13.82 0.85
C VAL A 5 9.89 12.62 0.19
N VAL A 6 9.06 11.68 -0.28
CA VAL A 6 9.45 10.59 -1.17
C VAL A 6 8.86 10.88 -2.54
N SER A 7 9.70 11.01 -3.57
CA SER A 7 9.19 11.28 -4.91
C SER A 7 8.45 10.07 -5.49
N GLN A 8 7.48 10.33 -6.37
CA GLN A 8 6.72 9.29 -7.06
C GLN A 8 7.64 8.31 -7.80
N THR A 9 8.67 8.84 -8.46
CA THR A 9 9.70 8.08 -9.18
C THR A 9 10.57 7.25 -8.23
N SER A 10 10.91 7.78 -7.06
CA SER A 10 11.68 7.06 -6.05
C SER A 10 10.87 5.91 -5.45
N LEU A 11 9.55 6.01 -5.36
CA LEU A 11 8.70 4.92 -4.87
C LEU A 11 8.34 3.89 -5.96
N ASN A 12 8.42 4.29 -7.24
CA ASN A 12 7.79 3.61 -8.38
C ASN A 12 6.25 3.63 -8.30
N TRP A 13 5.68 4.72 -7.77
CA TRP A 13 4.23 4.87 -7.65
C TRP A 13 3.60 5.09 -9.05
N PRO A 14 2.67 4.22 -9.50
CA PRO A 14 2.01 4.43 -10.79
C PRO A 14 1.07 5.64 -10.71
N THR A 15 0.94 6.37 -11.81
CA THR A 15 -0.13 7.39 -11.90
C THR A 15 -1.47 6.69 -12.00
N ILE A 16 -2.27 6.80 -10.94
CA ILE A 16 -3.62 6.21 -10.86
C ILE A 16 -4.65 7.33 -10.96
N PHE A 17 -5.66 7.13 -11.80
CA PHE A 17 -6.73 8.10 -11.99
C PHE A 17 -7.43 8.46 -10.68
N ASN A 18 -7.58 9.76 -10.43
CA ASN A 18 -8.22 10.32 -9.24
C ASN A 18 -7.55 9.94 -7.89
N VAL A 19 -6.27 9.56 -7.89
CA VAL A 19 -5.49 9.32 -6.67
C VAL A 19 -4.37 10.34 -6.56
N LEU A 20 -4.41 11.15 -5.50
CA LEU A 20 -3.34 12.09 -5.20
C LEU A 20 -2.21 11.38 -4.43
N TYR A 21 -1.00 11.46 -4.96
CA TYR A 21 0.22 11.07 -4.26
C TYR A 21 0.96 12.32 -3.79
N THR A 22 0.94 12.60 -2.48
CA THR A 22 1.61 13.77 -1.90
C THR A 22 3.10 13.52 -1.65
N GLY A 23 3.51 12.25 -1.51
CA GLY A 23 4.87 11.87 -1.15
C GLY A 23 5.30 12.29 0.26
N LEU A 24 4.42 12.92 1.04
CA LEU A 24 4.75 13.40 2.37
C LEU A 24 4.92 12.21 3.33
N VAL A 25 6.00 12.23 4.09
CA VAL A 25 6.27 11.23 5.13
C VAL A 25 6.61 11.91 6.44
N THR A 26 6.10 11.35 7.54
CA THR A 26 6.54 11.77 8.86
C THR A 26 8.01 11.39 9.07
N VAL A 27 8.84 12.36 9.45
CA VAL A 27 10.25 12.12 9.81
C VAL A 27 10.47 12.26 11.31
N ARG A 28 11.50 11.58 11.83
CA ARG A 28 11.89 11.65 13.24
C ARG A 28 12.98 12.70 13.41
N ASN A 29 12.74 13.70 14.26
CA ASN A 29 13.78 14.66 14.63
C ASN A 29 14.91 13.94 15.37
N ARG A 30 16.14 14.33 15.06
CA ARG A 30 17.27 14.11 15.95
C ARG A 30 17.24 15.21 17.00
N PHE A 31 17.37 14.81 18.26
CA PHE A 31 17.30 15.70 19.40
C PHE A 31 18.63 15.73 20.13
N ASP A 32 18.95 16.88 20.70
CA ASP A 32 19.98 17.06 21.72
C ASP A 32 19.35 16.86 23.10
N PHE A 33 19.78 15.79 23.77
CA PHE A 33 19.37 15.41 25.12
C PHE A 33 20.36 15.89 26.19
N GLY A 34 21.40 16.61 25.79
CA GLY A 34 22.46 17.13 26.66
C GLY A 34 23.78 16.34 26.58
N PRO A 35 24.87 16.91 27.11
CA PRO A 35 26.22 16.37 26.94
C PRO A 35 26.48 15.03 27.62
N GLN A 36 25.65 14.63 28.59
CA GLN A 36 25.78 13.35 29.31
C GLN A 36 24.93 12.22 28.72
N PHE A 37 24.28 12.45 27.56
CA PHE A 37 23.38 11.47 26.96
C PHE A 37 24.07 10.15 26.59
N SER A 38 25.35 10.20 26.20
CA SER A 38 26.16 8.99 25.96
C SER A 38 26.38 8.13 27.21
N ASN A 39 26.26 8.72 28.40
CA ASN A 39 26.31 8.01 29.68
C ASN A 39 24.91 7.60 30.17
N GLY A 40 23.86 7.76 29.34
CA GLY A 40 22.48 7.43 29.69
C GLY A 40 21.75 8.50 30.51
N ILE A 41 22.34 9.69 30.70
CA ILE A 41 21.75 10.78 31.49
C ILE A 41 21.14 11.83 30.55
N ILE A 42 19.83 12.07 30.68
CA ILE A 42 19.12 13.15 29.96
C ILE A 42 19.21 14.42 30.81
N SER A 43 20.06 15.36 30.42
CA SER A 43 20.31 16.61 31.17
C SER A 43 19.59 17.83 30.58
N ILE A 44 18.93 17.71 29.42
CA ILE A 44 18.11 18.76 28.81
C ILE A 44 16.67 18.23 28.65
N THR A 45 15.72 18.87 29.32
CA THR A 45 14.29 18.54 29.26
C THR A 45 13.44 19.82 29.17
N PRO A 46 12.61 20.00 28.12
CA PRO A 46 12.46 19.11 26.96
C PRO A 46 13.71 19.12 26.06
N PRO A 47 14.00 18.00 25.36
CA PRO A 47 15.18 17.92 24.50
C PRO A 47 15.06 18.88 23.31
N LYS A 48 16.20 19.42 22.86
CA LYS A 48 16.24 20.45 21.81
C LYS A 48 16.32 19.81 20.42
N SER A 49 15.49 20.24 19.48
CA SER A 49 15.65 19.81 18.09
C SER A 49 16.91 20.47 17.51
N ILE A 50 17.75 19.70 16.82
CA ILE A 50 18.97 20.21 16.17
C ILE A 50 18.78 20.45 14.67
N GLY A 51 17.54 20.44 14.17
CA GLY A 51 17.23 20.66 12.75
C GLY A 51 17.65 19.52 11.80
N VAL A 52 18.10 18.39 12.34
CA VAL A 52 18.45 17.18 11.59
C VAL A 52 17.37 16.13 11.79
N TYR A 53 17.04 15.39 10.74
CA TYR A 53 16.06 14.32 10.77
C TYR A 53 16.71 12.97 10.44
N TYR A 54 16.21 11.89 11.02
CA TYR A 54 16.55 10.55 10.57
C TYR A 54 15.94 10.29 9.19
N SER A 55 16.71 9.64 8.32
CA SER A 55 16.21 9.18 7.02
C SER A 55 15.11 8.14 7.23
N SER A 56 13.94 8.39 6.63
CA SER A 56 12.84 7.42 6.56
C SER A 56 12.98 6.61 5.28
N PHE A 57 12.96 5.28 5.39
CA PHE A 57 12.95 4.36 4.25
C PHE A 57 11.57 3.72 4.12
N VAL A 58 11.07 3.60 2.90
CA VAL A 58 9.79 2.96 2.57
C VAL A 58 10.00 1.90 1.49
N SER A 59 9.12 0.90 1.40
CA SER A 59 9.20 -0.16 0.38
C SER A 59 8.98 0.42 -1.01
N LYS A 60 9.76 -0.07 -1.99
CA LYS A 60 9.44 0.09 -3.42
C LYS A 60 8.14 -0.65 -3.76
N LEU A 61 7.51 -0.21 -4.84
CA LEU A 61 6.26 -0.77 -5.36
C LEU A 61 6.47 -1.39 -6.74
N ASP A 62 5.63 -2.37 -7.07
CA ASP A 62 5.54 -2.89 -8.44
C ASP A 62 4.76 -1.92 -9.36
N ILE A 63 4.59 -2.33 -10.63
CA ILE A 63 3.90 -1.51 -11.65
C ILE A 63 2.41 -1.25 -11.31
N ASP A 64 1.84 -2.07 -10.44
CA ASP A 64 0.46 -1.95 -9.98
C ASP A 64 0.36 -1.14 -8.68
N GLY A 65 1.48 -0.65 -8.14
CA GLY A 65 1.50 0.15 -6.92
C GLY A 65 1.43 -0.68 -5.63
N ASN A 66 1.65 -1.99 -5.70
CA ASN A 66 1.67 -2.89 -4.55
C ASN A 66 3.09 -3.15 -4.05
N GLU A 67 3.27 -3.39 -2.75
CA GLU A 67 4.59 -3.53 -2.13
C GLU A 67 5.41 -4.71 -2.68
N LEU A 68 6.71 -4.46 -2.92
CA LEU A 68 7.69 -5.49 -3.31
C LEU A 68 8.36 -6.17 -2.11
N ALA A 69 8.43 -5.48 -0.97
CA ALA A 69 9.07 -6.00 0.23
C ALA A 69 8.10 -6.80 1.11
N GLY A 70 8.66 -7.53 2.07
CA GLY A 70 7.90 -8.29 3.06
C GLY A 70 7.27 -9.58 2.52
N ILE A 71 6.30 -10.11 3.26
CA ILE A 71 5.54 -11.31 2.87
C ILE A 71 4.34 -10.86 2.05
N ARG A 72 4.43 -11.04 0.74
CA ARG A 72 3.38 -10.64 -0.20
C ARG A 72 2.30 -11.72 -0.26
N LEU A 73 1.21 -11.50 0.47
CA LEU A 73 0.03 -12.36 0.50
C LEU A 73 -0.69 -12.40 -0.86
N PRO A 74 -1.61 -13.36 -1.11
CA PRO A 74 -2.32 -13.47 -2.39
C PRO A 74 -2.98 -12.17 -2.88
N PRO A 75 -3.62 -11.33 -2.05
CA PRO A 75 -4.17 -10.04 -2.52
C PRO A 75 -3.13 -9.06 -3.09
N VAL A 76 -1.85 -9.22 -2.73
CA VAL A 76 -0.74 -8.36 -3.19
C VAL A 76 -0.06 -8.95 -4.43
N THR A 77 0.04 -10.28 -4.52
CA THR A 77 0.70 -10.98 -5.65
C THR A 77 -0.25 -11.34 -6.79
N VAL A 78 -1.54 -11.45 -6.50
CA VAL A 78 -2.65 -11.69 -7.44
C VAL A 78 -3.67 -10.56 -7.26
N PRO A 79 -3.28 -9.30 -7.52
CA PRO A 79 -4.08 -8.16 -7.13
C PRO A 79 -5.31 -7.97 -8.03
N VAL A 80 -6.36 -7.46 -7.41
CA VAL A 80 -7.55 -6.88 -8.07
C VAL A 80 -7.63 -5.36 -7.83
N ALA A 81 -6.74 -4.84 -6.98
CA ALA A 81 -6.64 -3.45 -6.61
C ALA A 81 -5.18 -3.13 -6.25
N THR A 82 -4.87 -1.83 -6.20
CA THR A 82 -3.68 -1.34 -5.49
C THR A 82 -4.03 -1.24 -4.02
N HIS A 83 -3.22 -1.83 -3.16
CA HIS A 83 -3.30 -1.69 -1.72
C HIS A 83 -2.11 -0.88 -1.23
N THR A 84 -2.34 0.10 -0.36
CA THR A 84 -1.25 0.84 0.28
C THR A 84 -1.49 1.00 1.77
N GLY A 85 -0.41 1.08 2.52
CA GLY A 85 -0.44 1.34 3.97
C GLY A 85 -0.71 2.80 4.35
N TRP A 86 -1.09 3.68 3.42
CA TRP A 86 -1.35 5.10 3.70
C TRP A 86 -2.60 5.59 2.97
N ASN A 87 -3.10 6.74 3.42
CA ASN A 87 -4.27 7.36 2.83
C ASN A 87 -4.26 8.87 3.12
N LEU A 88 -5.20 9.59 2.50
CA LEU A 88 -5.45 11.01 2.76
C LEU A 88 -6.71 11.15 3.60
N ARG A 89 -6.79 12.25 4.36
CA ARG A 89 -8.00 12.61 5.08
C ARG A 89 -9.12 12.96 4.10
N SER A 90 -10.37 12.92 4.58
CA SER A 90 -11.48 13.42 3.76
C SER A 90 -11.41 14.94 3.64
N ALA A 91 -12.02 15.48 2.58
CA ALA A 91 -12.07 16.93 2.36
C ALA A 91 -12.64 17.71 3.55
N ALA A 92 -13.61 17.12 4.27
CA ALA A 92 -14.23 17.73 5.45
C ALA A 92 -13.31 17.78 6.70
N TYR A 93 -12.27 16.95 6.76
CA TYR A 93 -11.46 16.74 7.98
C TYR A 93 -9.94 16.78 7.73
N GLY A 94 -9.48 17.62 6.80
CA GLY A 94 -8.04 17.86 6.57
C GLY A 94 -7.58 17.68 5.13
N GLY A 95 -8.46 17.26 4.21
CA GLY A 95 -8.18 17.21 2.78
C GLY A 95 -6.92 16.43 2.44
N ASN A 96 -5.92 17.11 1.86
CA ASN A 96 -4.69 16.48 1.39
C ASN A 96 -3.70 16.09 2.51
N ASP A 97 -4.07 16.29 3.78
CA ASP A 97 -3.28 15.82 4.91
C ASP A 97 -3.23 14.29 4.99
N GLY A 98 -2.12 13.79 5.52
CA GLY A 98 -1.91 12.37 5.76
C GLY A 98 -2.94 11.77 6.73
N CYS A 99 -3.38 10.57 6.39
CA CYS A 99 -4.09 9.64 7.25
C CYS A 99 -3.30 8.31 7.24
N GLU A 100 -2.05 8.36 7.67
CA GLU A 100 -1.04 7.31 7.42
C GLU A 100 -1.33 6.00 8.17
N ALA A 101 -2.19 6.03 9.19
CA ALA A 101 -2.65 4.82 9.86
C ALA A 101 -3.83 4.14 9.13
N ALA A 102 -4.50 4.86 8.23
CA ALA A 102 -5.52 4.29 7.38
C ALA A 102 -4.86 3.82 6.09
N GLY A 103 -4.99 2.53 5.75
CA GLY A 103 -4.63 2.06 4.43
C GLY A 103 -5.59 2.59 3.36
N SER A 104 -5.22 2.41 2.10
CA SER A 104 -6.10 2.65 0.96
C SER A 104 -6.13 1.46 0.02
N THR A 105 -7.30 1.25 -0.58
CA THR A 105 -7.51 0.28 -1.65
C THR A 105 -8.06 1.03 -2.84
N VAL A 106 -7.37 0.93 -3.98
CA VAL A 106 -7.76 1.58 -5.24
C VAL A 106 -8.00 0.50 -6.31
N PRO A 107 -9.25 0.24 -6.69
CA PRO A 107 -9.59 -0.88 -7.56
C PRO A 107 -8.99 -0.76 -8.96
N PHE A 108 -8.74 -1.89 -9.61
CA PHE A 108 -8.41 -1.91 -11.04
C PHE A 108 -9.66 -1.68 -11.88
N ALA A 109 -9.47 -1.26 -13.13
CA ALA A 109 -10.56 -1.25 -14.10
C ALA A 109 -11.04 -2.69 -14.38
N LEU A 110 -12.34 -2.88 -14.58
CA LEU A 110 -12.91 -4.19 -14.92
C LEU A 110 -12.48 -4.65 -16.31
N ASP A 111 -12.44 -3.72 -17.26
CA ASP A 111 -12.10 -3.97 -18.66
C ASP A 111 -11.22 -2.89 -19.28
N LYS A 112 -10.70 -3.20 -20.48
CA LYS A 112 -9.82 -2.34 -21.28
C LYS A 112 -10.48 -0.99 -21.63
N THR A 113 -11.78 -0.98 -21.89
CA THR A 113 -12.52 0.23 -22.26
C THR A 113 -12.55 1.21 -21.09
N THR A 114 -12.92 0.73 -19.91
CA THR A 114 -12.96 1.48 -18.65
C THR A 114 -11.56 1.96 -18.26
N ARG A 115 -10.55 1.10 -18.41
CA ARG A 115 -9.15 1.44 -18.16
C ARG A 115 -8.70 2.61 -19.04
N ASN A 116 -8.92 2.51 -20.35
CA ASN A 116 -8.53 3.54 -21.31
C ASN A 116 -9.26 4.87 -21.06
N ALA A 117 -10.55 4.83 -20.76
CA ALA A 117 -11.33 6.03 -20.45
C ALA A 117 -10.80 6.78 -19.22
N LYS A 118 -10.23 6.05 -18.25
CA LYS A 118 -9.60 6.63 -17.05
C LYS A 118 -8.12 6.96 -17.24
N GLY A 119 -7.51 6.56 -18.36
CA GLY A 119 -6.06 6.65 -18.56
C GLY A 119 -5.25 5.83 -17.54
N ASP A 120 -5.85 4.78 -16.97
CA ASP A 120 -5.18 3.94 -15.98
C ASP A 120 -4.10 3.09 -16.66
N ARG A 121 -2.87 3.15 -16.14
CA ARG A 121 -1.74 2.39 -16.70
C ARG A 121 -1.71 0.94 -16.23
N ARG A 122 -2.42 0.61 -15.15
CA ARG A 122 -2.53 -0.75 -14.60
C ARG A 122 -3.43 -1.57 -15.52
N LEU A 123 -3.09 -2.86 -15.72
CA LEU A 123 -3.96 -3.75 -16.51
C LEU A 123 -5.33 -3.90 -15.85
N SER A 124 -6.38 -3.91 -16.67
CA SER A 124 -7.73 -4.24 -16.19
C SER A 124 -7.83 -5.71 -15.76
N LEU A 125 -8.88 -6.08 -15.04
CA LEU A 125 -9.08 -7.45 -14.59
C LEU A 125 -9.22 -8.44 -15.75
N SER A 126 -9.96 -8.06 -16.81
CA SER A 126 -10.12 -8.92 -17.99
C SER A 126 -8.82 -9.08 -18.77
N GLU A 127 -7.96 -8.06 -18.81
CA GLU A 127 -6.64 -8.17 -19.43
C GLU A 127 -5.65 -8.98 -18.58
N ARG A 128 -5.80 -8.93 -17.25
CA ARG A 128 -4.89 -9.59 -16.31
C ARG A 128 -5.18 -11.08 -16.17
N TYR A 129 -6.45 -11.44 -16.02
CA TYR A 129 -6.85 -12.80 -15.69
C TYR A 129 -7.63 -13.47 -16.81
N ASN A 130 -8.15 -12.75 -17.80
CA ASN A 130 -8.98 -13.28 -18.89
C ASN A 130 -10.31 -13.91 -18.41
N THR A 131 -10.25 -14.95 -17.57
CA THR A 131 -11.39 -15.63 -16.97
C THR A 131 -11.29 -15.70 -15.44
N ARG A 132 -12.44 -15.94 -14.81
CA ARG A 132 -12.50 -16.11 -13.35
C ARG A 132 -11.68 -17.32 -12.86
N SER A 133 -11.69 -18.41 -13.61
CA SER A 133 -10.95 -19.63 -13.27
C SER A 133 -9.43 -19.40 -13.28
N GLN A 134 -8.92 -18.57 -14.19
CA GLN A 134 -7.49 -18.21 -14.21
C GLN A 134 -7.10 -17.35 -12.99
N TYR A 135 -7.97 -16.45 -12.55
CA TYR A 135 -7.76 -15.73 -11.28
C TYR A 135 -7.72 -16.70 -10.08
N GLU A 136 -8.69 -17.61 -9.96
CA GLU A 136 -8.73 -18.60 -8.88
C GLU A 136 -7.49 -19.50 -8.87
N ALA A 137 -7.04 -19.95 -10.04
CA ALA A 137 -5.82 -20.73 -10.18
C ALA A 137 -4.58 -19.94 -9.76
N ALA A 138 -4.50 -18.65 -10.11
CA ALA A 138 -3.42 -17.77 -9.69
C ALA A 138 -3.40 -17.57 -8.16
N VAL A 139 -4.55 -17.34 -7.53
CA VAL A 139 -4.66 -17.25 -6.06
C VAL A 139 -4.21 -18.55 -5.39
N ALA A 140 -4.68 -19.69 -5.90
CA ALA A 140 -4.29 -21.00 -5.38
C ALA A 140 -2.77 -21.22 -5.48
N ALA A 141 -2.17 -20.88 -6.63
CA ALA A 141 -0.73 -20.99 -6.83
C ALA A 141 0.05 -20.09 -5.86
N ALA A 142 -0.36 -18.84 -5.69
CA ALA A 142 0.27 -17.89 -4.78
C ALA A 142 0.19 -18.35 -3.31
N ALA A 143 -0.97 -18.82 -2.86
CA ALA A 143 -1.16 -19.32 -1.50
C ALA A 143 -0.32 -20.59 -1.25
N ASN A 144 -0.32 -21.54 -2.19
CA ASN A 144 0.51 -22.75 -2.08
C ASN A 144 2.01 -22.43 -2.05
N ALA A 145 2.46 -21.43 -2.82
CA ALA A 145 3.86 -20.99 -2.80
C ALA A 145 4.28 -20.37 -1.46
N LEU A 146 3.36 -19.79 -0.69
CA LEU A 146 3.64 -19.32 0.68
C LEU A 146 3.62 -20.47 1.69
N SER A 147 2.71 -21.43 1.53
CA SER A 147 2.66 -22.64 2.36
C SER A 147 3.93 -23.49 2.21
N SER A 148 4.46 -23.64 1.00
CA SER A 148 5.74 -24.35 0.78
C SER A 148 6.93 -23.67 1.48
N LYS A 149 6.83 -22.35 1.70
CA LYS A 149 7.78 -21.55 2.48
C LYS A 149 7.47 -21.50 3.98
N ARG A 150 6.45 -22.23 4.44
CA ARG A 150 5.95 -22.24 5.83
C ARG A 150 5.47 -20.88 6.33
N LEU A 151 4.98 -20.03 5.42
CA LEU A 151 4.43 -18.72 5.73
C LEU A 151 2.89 -18.73 5.84
N LEU A 152 2.24 -19.78 5.34
CA LEU A 152 0.81 -20.03 5.49
C LEU A 152 0.58 -21.46 5.97
N LEU A 153 -0.44 -21.64 6.81
CA LEU A 153 -0.93 -22.96 7.17
C LEU A 153 -1.80 -23.54 6.04
N PRO A 154 -1.99 -24.87 5.98
CA PRO A 154 -2.93 -25.48 5.04
C PRO A 154 -4.35 -24.89 5.12
N ALA A 155 -4.80 -24.54 6.33
CA ALA A 155 -6.09 -23.88 6.54
C ALA A 155 -6.16 -22.49 5.88
N ASP A 156 -5.07 -21.72 5.92
CA ASP A 156 -5.00 -20.39 5.31
C ASP A 156 -5.04 -20.51 3.77
N VAL A 157 -4.32 -21.49 3.21
CA VAL A 157 -4.37 -21.79 1.77
C VAL A 157 -5.80 -22.08 1.34
N GLN A 158 -6.49 -22.94 2.08
CA GLN A 158 -7.88 -23.27 1.79
C GLN A 158 -8.80 -22.06 1.93
N ALA A 159 -8.57 -21.19 2.91
CA ALA A 159 -9.33 -19.96 3.08
C ALA A 159 -9.18 -19.02 1.87
N TYR A 160 -7.96 -18.83 1.35
CA TYR A 160 -7.73 -18.03 0.13
C TYR A 160 -8.41 -18.63 -1.10
N ILE A 161 -8.33 -19.95 -1.30
CA ILE A 161 -8.97 -20.64 -2.43
C ILE A 161 -10.49 -20.57 -2.34
N THR A 162 -11.06 -20.70 -1.14
CA THR A 162 -12.50 -20.57 -0.94
C THR A 162 -12.95 -19.14 -1.20
N ALA A 163 -12.21 -18.15 -0.69
CA ALA A 163 -12.51 -16.73 -0.90
C ALA A 163 -12.41 -16.32 -2.39
N SER A 164 -11.44 -16.86 -3.14
CA SER A 164 -11.29 -16.54 -4.57
C SER A 164 -12.47 -17.00 -5.44
N LYS A 165 -13.32 -17.91 -4.95
CA LYS A 165 -14.53 -18.38 -5.63
C LYS A 165 -15.76 -17.53 -5.34
N GLN A 166 -15.69 -16.65 -4.35
CA GLN A 166 -16.79 -15.75 -3.98
C GLN A 166 -16.71 -14.45 -4.78
N PRO A 167 -17.85 -13.76 -5.03
CA PRO A 167 -17.83 -12.43 -5.63
C PRO A 167 -16.86 -11.50 -4.89
N ILE A 168 -15.96 -10.85 -5.63
CA ILE A 168 -14.95 -9.99 -5.04
C ILE A 168 -15.56 -8.60 -4.89
N GLN A 169 -15.67 -8.18 -3.63
CA GLN A 169 -16.07 -6.82 -3.29
C GLN A 169 -14.83 -6.02 -2.96
N VAL A 170 -14.52 -5.03 -3.81
CA VAL A 170 -13.52 -4.03 -3.46
C VAL A 170 -14.27 -2.85 -2.85
N ILE A 171 -14.32 -2.84 -1.52
CA ILE A 171 -14.89 -1.76 -0.72
C ILE A 171 -13.77 -0.77 -0.42
N ASN A 172 -13.90 0.44 -0.96
CA ASN A 172 -12.86 1.46 -0.86
C ASN A 172 -12.96 2.33 0.39
N ASN A 173 -11.93 3.15 0.57
CA ASN A 173 -12.06 4.47 1.19
C ASN A 173 -13.14 5.30 0.44
N PRO A 174 -14.04 6.06 1.10
CA PRO A 174 -15.10 6.89 0.48
C PRO A 174 -14.71 7.74 -0.74
N THR A 175 -13.43 7.96 -0.99
CA THR A 175 -12.91 8.73 -2.14
C THR A 175 -12.88 7.95 -3.46
N TYR A 176 -12.85 6.61 -3.45
CA TYR A 176 -12.66 5.80 -4.67
C TYR A 176 -13.90 4.93 -4.97
N GLY A 177 -14.23 4.67 -6.24
CA GLY A 177 -15.46 3.94 -6.63
C GLY A 177 -15.40 2.42 -6.41
N ASN A 178 -16.45 1.82 -5.86
CA ASN A 178 -16.51 0.38 -5.54
C ASN A 178 -16.87 -0.50 -6.74
N TYR A 179 -16.54 -1.79 -6.70
CA TYR A 179 -17.12 -2.77 -7.61
C TYR A 179 -17.28 -4.16 -6.99
N THR A 180 -18.16 -4.94 -7.61
CA THR A 180 -18.28 -6.40 -7.49
C THR A 180 -17.77 -7.06 -8.76
N TRP A 181 -16.87 -8.04 -8.65
CA TRP A 181 -16.34 -8.82 -9.78
C TRP A 181 -16.30 -10.33 -9.51
#